data_AF-A0A529NQX7-F1
#
_entry.id   AF-A0A529NQX7-F1
#
_cell.length_a   1.000
_cell.length_b   1.000
_cell.length_c   1.000
_cell.angle_alpha   90.00
_cell.angle_beta   90.00
_cell.angle_gamma   90.00
#
_symmetry.space_group_name_H-M   'P 1'
#
loop_
_entity.id
_entity.type
_entity.pdbx_description
1 polymer ?
#
loop_
_entity_poly.entity_id
_entity_poly.type
_entity_poly.pdbx_seq_one_letter_code
_entity_poly.pdbx_strand_id
1 'polypeptide(L)' 'MLSVIVPVFNEVATLPSVLSVISSALPGIEKEIIVVDDGSTDGTRELLRRNFPDGPRSASGMVVGANG' A
#
# COMPACT_ATOMS: atom_id res chain seq x y z
N MET A 1 8.00 12.94 10.13
CA MET A 1 7.71 12.14 8.93
C MET A 1 8.52 10.85 9.00
N LEU A 2 7.88 9.70 8.74
CA LEU A 2 8.49 8.38 8.69
C LEU A 2 8.28 7.80 7.28
N SER A 3 9.37 7.44 6.60
CA SER A 3 9.29 6.75 5.31
C SER A 3 9.40 5.24 5.50
N VAL A 4 8.47 4.49 4.90
CA VAL A 4 8.40 3.04 4.96
C VAL A 4 8.49 2.50 3.53
N ILE A 5 9.55 1.73 3.27
CA ILE A 5 9.76 1.08 1.97
C ILE A 5 9.24 -0.35 2.07
N VAL A 6 8.35 -0.73 1.17
CA VAL A 6 7.71 -2.05 1.14
C VAL A 6 8.06 -2.72 -0.18
N PRO A 7 9.08 -3.60 -0.22
CA PRO A 7 9.33 -4.43 -1.39
C PRO A 7 8.21 -5.46 -1.51
N VAL A 8 7.74 -5.69 -2.74
CA VAL A 8 6.57 -6.53 -3.02
C VAL A 8 6.86 -7.42 -4.22
N PHE A 9 6.58 -8.71 -4.07
CA PHE A 9 6.61 -9.68 -5.17
C PHE A 9 5.52 -10.74 -4.95
N ASN A 10 4.53 -10.76 -5.82
CA ASN A 10 3.40 -11.70 -5.78
C ASN A 10 2.64 -11.74 -4.43
N GLU A 11 2.16 -10.58 -3.97
CA GLU A 11 1.48 -10.40 -2.69
C GLU A 11 0.03 -9.89 -2.88
N VAL A 12 -0.64 -10.26 -3.98
CA VAL A 12 -1.97 -9.72 -4.32
C VAL A 12 -3.01 -9.96 -3.21
N ALA A 13 -2.86 -11.07 -2.46
CA ALA A 13 -3.79 -11.47 -1.40
C ALA A 13 -3.50 -10.81 -0.04
N THR A 14 -2.27 -10.34 0.20
CA THR A 14 -1.77 -9.93 1.52
C THR A 14 -1.47 -8.43 1.58
N LEU A 15 -1.03 -7.85 0.46
CA LEU A 15 -0.60 -6.46 0.37
C LEU A 15 -1.65 -5.45 0.90
N PRO A 16 -2.96 -5.58 0.62
CA PRO A 16 -3.96 -4.66 1.17
C PRO A 16 -3.97 -4.62 2.71
N SER A 17 -3.87 -5.79 3.35
CA SER A 17 -3.86 -5.89 4.81
C SER A 17 -2.61 -5.24 5.42
N VAL A 18 -1.44 -5.46 4.80
CA VAL A 18 -0.17 -4.86 5.22
C VAL A 18 -0.22 -3.33 5.12
N LEU A 19 -0.70 -2.80 3.99
CA LEU A 19 -0.83 -1.36 3.80
C LEU A 19 -1.80 -0.73 4.83
N SER A 20 -2.89 -1.42 5.15
CA SER A 20 -3.85 -0.99 6.18
C SER A 20 -3.19 -0.91 7.56
N VAL A 21 -2.40 -1.91 7.94
CA VAL A 21 -1.67 -1.91 9.22
C VAL A 21 -0.63 -0.78 9.26
N ILE A 22 0.17 -0.61 8.21
CA ILE A 22 1.19 0.46 8.16
C ILE A 22 0.56 1.85 8.26
N SER A 23 -0.57 2.06 7.57
CA SER A 23 -1.28 3.36 7.59
C SER A 23 -1.83 3.73 8.98
N SER A 24 -2.28 2.75 9.74
CA SER A 24 -2.92 2.94 11.06
C SER A 24 -1.94 2.89 12.24
N ALA A 25 -0.75 2.31 12.05
CA ALA A 25 0.31 2.29 13.05
C ALA A 25 0.76 3.72 13.43
N LEU A 26 1.30 3.92 14.64
CA LEU A 26 1.91 5.20 15.06
C LEU A 26 1.02 6.44 14.76
N PRO A 27 -0.14 6.59 15.42
CA PRO A 27 -1.01 7.74 15.21
C PRO A 27 -0.29 9.05 15.53
N GLY A 28 -0.57 10.10 14.77
CA GLY A 28 0.09 11.41 14.90
C GLY A 28 1.45 11.52 14.19
N ILE A 29 1.99 10.42 13.65
CA ILE A 29 3.18 10.43 12.79
C ILE A 29 2.75 10.40 11.32
N GLU A 30 3.12 11.44 10.59
CA GLU A 30 3.01 11.47 9.12
C GLU A 30 3.89 10.40 8.48
N LYS A 31 3.35 9.69 7.49
CA LYS A 31 3.99 8.56 6.83
C LYS A 31 4.02 8.73 5.32
N GLU A 32 5.14 8.33 4.75
CA GLU A 32 5.33 8.10 3.32
C GLU A 32 5.53 6.60 3.12
N ILE A 33 4.68 5.97 2.31
CA ILE A 33 4.76 4.53 2.02
C ILE A 33 5.18 4.37 0.57
N ILE A 34 6.36 3.79 0.34
CA ILE A 34 6.93 3.57 -0.98
C ILE A 34 6.86 2.07 -1.26
N VAL A 35 5.95 1.69 -2.16
CA VAL A 35 5.82 0.30 -2.60
C VAL A 35 6.70 0.08 -3.82
N VAL A 36 7.59 -0.91 -3.74
CA VAL A 36 8.49 -1.29 -4.84
C VAL A 36 8.10 -2.68 -5.30
N ASP A 37 7.40 -2.74 -6.44
CA ASP A 37 7.03 -4.01 -7.08
C ASP A 37 8.22 -4.59 -7.86
N ASP A 38 8.69 -5.78 -7.44
CA ASP A 38 9.86 -6.46 -8.01
C ASP A 38 9.47 -7.48 -9.09
N GLY A 39 8.63 -7.07 -10.04
CA GLY A 39 8.30 -7.94 -11.17
C GLY A 39 7.11 -8.88 -10.97
N SER A 40 6.14 -8.55 -10.10
CA SER A 40 4.99 -9.44 -9.85
C SER A 40 4.22 -9.83 -11.12
N THR A 41 3.67 -11.04 -11.12
CA THR A 41 2.93 -11.67 -12.23
C THR A 41 1.57 -12.24 -11.83
N ASP A 42 1.21 -12.12 -10.54
CA ASP A 42 0.00 -12.69 -9.94
C ASP A 42 -1.21 -11.74 -9.89
N GLY A 43 -1.08 -10.53 -10.44
CA GLY A 43 -2.09 -9.47 -10.33
C GLY A 43 -1.77 -8.39 -9.29
N THR A 44 -0.67 -8.51 -8.54
CA THR A 44 -0.25 -7.49 -7.56
C THR A 44 -0.08 -6.10 -8.19
N ARG A 45 0.52 -6.05 -9.38
CA ARG A 45 0.75 -4.78 -10.08
C ARG A 45 -0.56 -4.15 -10.55
N GLU A 46 -1.51 -4.95 -11.00
CA GLU A 46 -2.84 -4.52 -11.41
C GLU A 46 -3.63 -4.01 -10.21
N LEU A 47 -3.53 -4.69 -9.05
CA LEU A 47 -4.08 -4.25 -7.79
C LEU A 47 -3.51 -2.87 -7.39
N LEU A 48 -2.18 -2.71 -7.45
CA LEU A 48 -1.52 -1.44 -7.14
C LEU A 48 -1.99 -0.32 -8.07
N ARG A 49 -2.03 -0.56 -9.38
CA ARG A 49 -2.51 0.42 -10.36
C ARG A 49 -3.97 0.82 -10.17
N ARG A 50 -4.83 -0.15 -9.82
CA ARG A 50 -6.27 0.10 -9.61
C ARG A 50 -6.54 0.93 -8.36
N ASN A 51 -5.82 0.65 -7.27
CA ASN A 51 -6.05 1.31 -5.98
C ASN A 51 -5.26 2.63 -5.85
N PHE A 52 -4.14 2.74 -6.55
CA PHE A 52 -3.27 3.92 -6.55
C PHE A 52 -3.00 4.41 -7.99
N PRO A 53 -4.04 4.79 -8.76
CA PRO A 53 -3.85 5.37 -10.08
C PRO A 53 -3.24 6.76 -9.92
N ASP A 54 -1.97 6.88 -10.32
CA ASP A 54 -1.12 8.07 -10.46
C ASP A 54 -1.03 9.07 -9.28
N GLY A 55 0.20 9.25 -8.79
CA GLY A 55 0.65 10.36 -7.92
C GLY A 55 0.93 10.01 -6.44
N PRO A 56 1.82 10.76 -5.76
CA PRO A 56 2.02 10.62 -4.32
C PRO A 56 0.74 10.99 -3.56
N ARG A 57 0.23 10.10 -2.72
CA ARG A 57 -0.92 10.37 -1.84
C ARG A 57 -0.53 10.18 -0.39
N SER A 58 -1.02 11.09 0.47
CA SER A 58 -1.05 10.87 1.91
C SER A 58 -1.94 9.66 2.21
N ALA A 59 -1.43 8.71 3.00
CA ALA A 59 -2.15 7.48 3.40
C ALA A 59 -3.48 7.76 4.13
N SER A 60 -3.79 9.02 4.45
CA SER A 60 -5.03 9.47 5.09
C SER A 60 -6.31 9.22 4.28
N GLY A 61 -6.22 8.81 3.01
CA GLY A 61 -7.37 8.60 2.11
C GLY A 61 -7.65 7.14 1.71
N MET A 62 -6.97 6.15 2.29
CA MET A 62 -7.16 4.76 1.91
C MET A 62 -8.45 4.21 2.55
N VAL A 63 -9.57 4.30 1.82
CA VAL A 63 -10.80 3.59 2.18
C VAL A 63 -10.62 2.14 1.73
N VAL A 64 -10.20 1.28 2.66
CA VAL A 64 -10.29 -0.18 2.48
C VAL A 64 -11.78 -0.50 2.45
N GLY A 65 -12.32 -0.79 1.26
CA GLY A 65 -13.68 -1.29 1.12
C GLY A 65 -13.87 -2.52 2.00
N ALA A 66 -15.04 -2.68 2.60
CA ALA A 66 -15.36 -3.62 3.69
C ALA A 66 -15.26 -5.13 3.38
N ASN A 67 -14.49 -5.52 2.37
CA ASN A 67 -14.21 -6.90 2.03
C ASN A 67 -12.68 -7.04 2.09
N GLY A 68 -12.19 -7.51 3.24
CA GLY A 68 -10.77 -7.61 3.57
C GLY A 68 -9.91 -8.35 2.56
#